data_AF-A0AAX3M660-F1
#
_entry.id   AF-A0AAX3M660-F1
#
_cell.length_a   1.000
_cell.length_b   1.000
_cell.length_c   1.000
_cell.angle_alpha   90.00
_cell.angle_beta   90.00
_cell.angle_gamma   90.00
#
_symmetry.space_group_name_H-M   'P 1'
#
loop_
_entity.id
_entity.type
_entity.pdbx_description
1 polymer ?
#
loop_
_entity_poly.entity_id
_entity_poly.type
_entity_poly.pdbx_seq_one_letter_code
_entity_poly.pdbx_strand_id
1 'polypeptide(L)' 'MNKRATGTIFLSLGLIIIIEQQSLRFIVVTAMTFHSNGMSNTAIQEMLTWTLTPYNLAIPIIFVIIGIGYLLWSELNKE' A
#
# COMPACT_ATOMS: atom_id res chain seq x y z
N MET A 1 11.33 18.27 14.91
CA MET A 1 10.77 16.89 14.93
C MET A 1 11.92 15.92 15.08
N ASN A 2 11.79 14.89 15.92
CA ASN A 2 12.80 13.83 16.04
C ASN A 2 12.94 13.12 14.67
N LYS A 3 14.16 13.06 14.13
CA LYS A 3 14.45 12.45 12.81
C LYS A 3 14.03 10.98 12.77
N ARG A 4 14.20 10.27 13.89
CA ARG A 4 13.77 8.88 14.07
C ARG A 4 12.25 8.76 13.99
N ALA A 5 11.52 9.64 14.69
CA ALA A 5 10.06 9.67 14.64
C ALA A 5 9.54 9.98 13.22
N THR A 6 10.20 10.90 12.53
CA THR A 6 9.86 11.27 11.14
C THR A 6 10.08 10.11 10.18
N GLY A 7 11.22 9.43 10.29
CA GLY A 7 11.53 8.23 9.50
C GLY A 7 10.51 7.12 9.71
N THR A 8 10.13 6.83 10.95
CA THR A 8 9.11 5.82 11.28
C THR A 8 7.74 6.17 10.69
N ILE A 9 7.34 7.45 10.69
CA ILE A 9 6.06 7.89 10.11
C ILE A 9 6.03 7.62 8.60
N PHE A 10 7.07 8.04 7.86
CA PHE A 10 7.13 7.80 6.42
C PHE A 10 7.17 6.30 6.08
N LEU A 11 7.92 5.52 6.84
CA LEU A 11 8.00 4.07 6.65
C LEU A 11 6.65 3.39 6.92
N SER A 12 5.96 3.81 7.98
CA SER A 12 4.61 3.33 8.32
C SER A 12 3.58 3.69 7.25
N LEU A 13 3.60 4.93 6.74
CA LEU A 13 2.70 5.37 5.68
C LEU A 13 2.93 4.58 4.38
N GLY A 14 4.19 4.36 3.99
CA GLY A 14 4.53 3.53 2.84
C GLY A 14 4.00 2.10 2.99
N LEU A 15 4.17 1.49 4.17
CA LEU A 15 3.66 0.15 4.48
C LEU A 15 2.13 0.07 4.44
N ILE A 16 1.43 1.04 5.03
CA ILE A 16 -0.05 1.09 5.03
C ILE A 16 -0.57 1.12 3.60
N ILE A 17 0.01 1.97 2.74
CA ILE A 17 -0.39 2.07 1.33
C ILE A 17 -0.14 0.75 0.60
N ILE A 18 0.97 0.05 0.86
CA ILE A 18 1.24 -1.26 0.26
C ILE A 18 0.19 -2.29 0.70
N ILE A 19 -0.12 -2.35 2.00
CA ILE A 19 -1.10 -3.30 2.54
C ILE A 19 -2.48 -3.04 1.94
N GLU A 20 -2.89 -1.78 1.85
CA GLU A 20 -4.15 -1.38 1.25
C GLU A 20 -4.22 -1.83 -0.22
N GLN A 21 -3.19 -1.52 -1.02
CA GLN A 21 -3.12 -1.91 -2.43
C GLN A 21 -3.16 -3.44 -2.62
N GLN A 22 -2.45 -4.20 -1.78
CA GLN A 22 -2.48 -5.67 -1.86
C GLN A 22 -3.82 -6.25 -1.43
N SER A 23 -4.48 -5.64 -0.43
CA SER A 23 -5.83 -6.04 0.00
C SER A 23 -6.84 -5.81 -1.12
N LEU A 24 -6.81 -4.65 -1.78
CA LEU A 24 -7.63 -4.37 -2.95
C LEU A 24 -7.35 -5.35 -4.09
N ARG A 25 -6.07 -5.65 -4.36
CA ARG A 25 -5.68 -6.65 -5.37
C ARG A 25 -6.26 -8.03 -5.06
N PHE A 26 -6.21 -8.46 -3.80
CA PHE A 26 -6.77 -9.74 -3.39
C PHE A 26 -8.28 -9.79 -3.64
N ILE A 27 -9.01 -8.73 -3.29
CA ILE A 27 -10.45 -8.62 -3.55
C ILE A 27 -10.74 -8.70 -5.05
N VAL A 28 -10.00 -7.94 -5.86
CA VAL A 28 -10.17 -7.88 -7.33
C VAL A 28 -9.89 -9.23 -8.00
N VAL A 29 -8.83 -9.93 -7.60
CA VAL A 29 -8.51 -11.27 -8.12
C VAL A 29 -9.57 -12.29 -7.73
N THR A 30 -9.99 -12.26 -6.46
CA THR A 30 -11.05 -13.11 -5.94
C THR A 30 -12.36 -12.87 -6.71
N ALA A 31 -12.66 -11.61 -6.99
CA ALA A 31 -13.82 -11.19 -7.74
C ALA A 31 -13.85 -11.72 -9.18
N MET A 32 -12.75 -11.55 -9.90
CA MET A 32 -12.60 -12.10 -11.26
C MET A 32 -12.72 -13.61 -11.27
N THR A 33 -12.19 -14.29 -10.25
CA THR A 33 -12.26 -15.76 -10.12
C THR A 33 -13.69 -16.24 -9.88
N PHE A 34 -14.48 -15.53 -9.06
CA PHE A 34 -15.90 -15.85 -8.88
C PHE A 34 -16.71 -15.63 -10.16
N HIS A 35 -16.45 -14.52 -10.87
CA HIS A 35 -17.08 -14.23 -12.15
C HIS A 35 -16.76 -15.28 -13.22
N SER A 36 -15.49 -15.69 -13.35
CA SER A 36 -15.08 -16.73 -14.31
C SER A 36 -15.66 -18.11 -14.01
N ASN A 37 -16.02 -18.38 -12.74
CA ASN A 37 -16.68 -19.61 -12.31
C ASN A 37 -18.21 -19.57 -12.40
N GLY A 38 -18.80 -18.53 -12.99
CA GLY A 38 -20.25 -18.40 -13.18
C GLY A 38 -21.03 -18.06 -11.90
N MET A 39 -20.33 -17.74 -10.80
CA MET A 39 -20.97 -17.33 -9.56
C MET A 39 -21.15 -15.80 -9.58
N SER A 40 -22.33 -15.35 -9.99
CA SER A 40 -22.72 -13.94 -9.98
C SER A 40 -22.92 -13.48 -8.54
N ASN A 41 -21.96 -12.70 -8.00
CA ASN A 41 -22.13 -12.00 -6.74
C ASN A 41 -22.11 -10.49 -6.98
N THR A 42 -23.28 -9.87 -6.95
CA THR A 42 -23.48 -8.44 -7.22
C THR A 42 -22.68 -7.53 -6.28
N ALA A 43 -22.49 -7.96 -5.03
CA ALA A 43 -21.66 -7.23 -4.04
C ALA A 43 -20.19 -7.11 -4.45
N ILE A 44 -19.69 -8.09 -5.21
CA ILE A 44 -18.31 -8.14 -5.65
C ILE A 44 -18.08 -7.26 -6.89
N GLN A 45 -19.11 -7.14 -7.75
CA GLN A 45 -19.08 -6.33 -8.96
C GLN A 45 -19.02 -4.83 -8.65
N GLU A 46 -19.72 -4.38 -7.58
CA GLU A 46 -19.63 -3.01 -7.07
C GLU A 46 -18.26 -2.70 -6.45
N MET A 47 -17.60 -3.66 -5.80
CA MET A 47 -16.23 -3.44 -5.29
C MET A 47 -15.20 -3.28 -6.41
N LEU A 48 -15.38 -3.99 -7.54
CA LEU A 48 -14.50 -3.88 -8.70
C LEU A 48 -14.54 -2.50 -9.37
N THR A 49 -15.71 -1.87 -9.45
CA THR A 49 -15.85 -0.55 -10.08
C THR A 49 -15.14 0.56 -9.31
N TRP A 50 -14.87 0.37 -8.02
CA TRP A 50 -14.14 1.31 -7.16
C TRP A 50 -12.62 1.13 -7.26
N THR A 51 -12.14 0.02 -7.82
CA THR A 51 -10.71 -0.35 -7.88
C THR A 51 -10.00 0.05 -9.18
N LEU A 52 -10.63 0.90 -10.01
CA LEU A 52 -10.08 1.38 -11.28
C LEU A 52 -9.02 2.48 -11.06
N THR A 53 -7.89 2.11 -10.48
CA THR A 53 -6.64 2.88 -10.60
C THR A 53 -5.49 1.92 -10.87
N PRO A 54 -4.62 2.20 -11.86
CA PRO A 54 -3.43 1.39 -12.05
C PRO A 54 -2.58 1.40 -10.77
N TYR A 55 -2.25 0.21 -10.28
CA TYR A 55 -1.45 -0.02 -9.07
C TYR A 55 -0.07 0.63 -9.19
N ASN A 56 0.03 1.90 -8.80
CA ASN A 56 1.28 2.63 -8.83
C ASN A 56 2.03 2.40 -7.52
N LEU A 57 2.98 1.46 -7.56
CA LEU A 57 3.88 1.16 -6.45
C LEU A 57 4.96 2.24 -6.25
N ALA A 58 5.11 3.20 -7.16
CA ALA A 58 6.18 4.21 -7.06
C ALA A 58 6.03 5.07 -5.80
N ILE A 59 4.82 5.51 -5.46
CA ILE A 59 4.55 6.37 -4.30
C ILE A 59 4.91 5.67 -2.97
N PRO A 60 4.39 4.45 -2.66
CA PRO A 60 4.77 3.78 -1.42
C PRO A 60 6.27 3.45 -1.35
N ILE A 61 6.90 3.09 -2.48
CA ILE A 61 8.35 2.83 -2.52
C ILE A 61 9.14 4.10 -2.17
N ILE A 62 8.75 5.26 -2.71
CA ILE A 62 9.39 6.54 -2.37
C ILE A 62 9.28 6.82 -0.88
N PHE A 63 8.11 6.60 -0.26
CA PHE A 63 7.94 6.80 1.19
C PHE A 63 8.82 5.85 2.02
N VAL A 64 8.96 4.60 1.61
CA VAL A 64 9.86 3.64 2.27
C VAL A 64 11.32 4.09 2.16
N ILE A 65 11.77 4.54 0.97
CA ILE A 65 13.13 5.04 0.77
C ILE A 65 13.41 6.27 1.63
N ILE A 66 12.48 7.23 1.67
CA ILE A 66 12.60 8.42 2.53
C ILE A 66 12.65 8.01 4.01
N GLY A 67 11.78 7.10 4.44
CA GLY A 67 11.76 6.59 5.82
C GLY A 67 13.08 5.95 6.23
N ILE A 68 13.64 5.08 5.39
CA ILE A 68 14.94 4.45 5.62
C ILE A 68 16.05 5.50 5.66
N GLY A 69 16.05 6.47 4.73
CA GLY A 69 17.04 7.56 4.70
C GLY A 69 17.05 8.37 5.99
N TYR A 70 15.88 8.72 6.52
CA TYR A 70 15.76 9.46 7.78
C TYR A 70 16.20 8.63 9.00
N LEU A 71 15.91 7.32 9.02
CA LEU A 71 16.38 6.43 10.10
C LEU A 71 17.90 6.29 10.08
N LEU A 72 18.50 6.06 8.91
CA LEU A 72 19.95 5.99 8.76
C LEU A 72 20.63 7.30 9.17
N TRP A 73 20.07 8.45 8.80
CA TRP A 73 20.58 9.74 9.24
C TRP A 73 20.51 9.86 10.77
N SER A 74 19.38 9.51 11.41
CA SER A 74 19.27 9.59 12.87
C SER A 74 20.34 8.76 13.59
N GLU A 75 20.68 7.58 13.07
CA GLU A 75 21.72 6.71 13.62
C GLU A 75 23.14 7.28 13.40
N LEU A 76 23.42 7.86 12.22
CA LEU A 76 24.71 8.47 11.92
C LEU A 76 24.99 9.72 12.74
N ASN A 77 23.94 10.51 13.05
CA ASN A 77 24.07 11.74 13.81
C ASN A 77 23.86 11.57 15.32
N LYS A 78 23.69 10.34 15.82
CA LYS A 78 23.39 10.03 17.24
C LYS A 78 22.44 11.06 17.88
N GLU A 79 21.38 11.41 17.15
CA GLU A 79 20.26 12.23 17.63
C GLU A 79 19.11 11.35 18.12
#